data_AF-W9AVI5-F1
#
_entry.id   AF-W9AVI5-F1
#
_cell.length_a   1.000
_cell.length_b   1.000
_cell.length_c   1.000
_cell.angle_alpha   90.00
_cell.angle_beta   90.00
_cell.angle_gamma   90.00
#
_symmetry.space_group_name_H-M   'P 1'
#
loop_
_entity.id
_entity.type
_entity.pdbx_description
1 polymer ?
#
loop_
_entity_poly.entity_id
_entity_poly.type
_entity_poly.pdbx_seq_one_letter_code
_entity_poly.pdbx_strand_id
1 'polypeptide(L)'
;MSHHLDSPLARQDIRLDITDLYVFAGQTGTALVINVCHSFGGEIPVPGFHPEGRYEFKIDLDGDAVEDLTYRVTFDTADGQGQQRFWVQRLSGAAATEPAATGIELLHGRTGTTVTTAGGVRAWAGRAGDPFWIDADILHAVGHALQDGTTVDVGPWAPERAANLFAGATVHSLVLELPDAELTPRRADNRIGVWAVATLATDGGGWRSINRVGLPMIHPLFTQYDEHLGDALNAGVPRDDYATHGESAAARIAACVGAYGTAQDPDRYGETVARLIFPNVLPYTVGTAAAFGFAGFNGRSLVDNAPEVMFSLAFNKPVTIGVGAQSVTATPSPLFPYVPNVPTLSRSQP
;
A
#
# COMPACT_ATOMS: atom_id res chain seq x y z
N MET A 1 -17.87 18.11 18.88
CA MET A 1 -17.14 16.84 18.69
C MET A 1 -18.21 15.83 18.38
N SER A 2 -18.40 15.57 17.09
CA SER A 2 -19.64 15.03 16.53
C SER A 2 -19.60 13.50 16.55
N HIS A 3 -20.71 12.89 16.96
CA HIS A 3 -20.98 11.46 17.17
C HIS A 3 -20.89 10.58 15.90
N HIS A 4 -19.91 10.80 15.03
CA HIS A 4 -19.85 10.23 13.67
C HIS A 4 -18.52 9.54 13.33
N LEU A 5 -17.51 9.60 14.19
CA LEU A 5 -16.14 9.21 13.82
C LEU A 5 -15.96 7.70 13.62
N ASP A 6 -16.79 6.85 14.24
CA ASP A 6 -16.71 5.38 14.08
C ASP A 6 -17.85 4.79 13.22
N SER A 7 -18.65 5.64 12.56
CA SER A 7 -19.72 5.16 11.68
C SER A 7 -19.16 4.34 10.51
N PRO A 8 -19.88 3.32 10.00
CA PRO A 8 -19.47 2.61 8.79
C PRO A 8 -19.13 3.54 7.61
N LEU A 9 -19.87 4.65 7.47
CA LEU A 9 -19.63 5.67 6.44
C LEU A 9 -18.34 6.46 6.68
N ALA A 10 -18.00 6.82 7.92
CA ALA A 10 -16.73 7.47 8.22
C ALA A 10 -15.53 6.56 7.93
N ARG A 11 -15.71 5.25 8.08
CA ARG A 11 -14.70 4.24 7.73
C ARG A 11 -14.57 4.00 6.22
N GLN A 12 -15.52 4.48 5.43
CA GLN A 12 -15.48 4.47 3.96
C GLN A 12 -14.92 5.77 3.38
N ASP A 13 -14.38 6.67 4.21
CA ASP A 13 -13.73 7.88 3.72
C ASP A 13 -12.47 7.52 2.95
N ILE A 14 -12.48 7.81 1.64
CA ILE A 14 -11.38 7.46 0.72
C ILE A 14 -10.05 8.10 1.13
N ARG A 15 -10.05 9.13 1.98
CA ARG A 15 -8.83 9.73 2.52
C ARG A 15 -8.07 8.76 3.43
N LEU A 16 -8.72 7.73 3.94
CA LEU A 16 -8.16 6.68 4.80
C LEU A 16 -7.91 5.37 4.04
N ASP A 17 -8.33 5.29 2.77
CA ASP A 17 -8.10 4.12 1.93
C ASP A 17 -6.69 4.17 1.34
N ILE A 18 -5.84 3.20 1.69
CA ILE A 18 -4.48 3.11 1.15
C ILE A 18 -4.52 2.25 -0.10
N THR A 19 -4.21 2.85 -1.25
CA THR A 19 -4.18 2.12 -2.53
C THR A 19 -2.88 1.36 -2.73
N ASP A 20 -1.76 1.91 -2.24
CA ASP A 20 -0.44 1.36 -2.46
C ASP A 20 0.56 1.68 -1.34
N LEU A 21 1.53 0.78 -1.18
CA LEU A 21 2.78 0.98 -0.48
C LEU A 21 3.97 0.74 -1.43
N TYR A 22 4.97 1.61 -1.36
CA TYR A 22 6.24 1.50 -2.06
C TYR A 22 7.39 1.68 -1.07
N VAL A 23 8.44 0.87 -1.24
CA VAL A 23 9.65 0.90 -0.43
C VAL A 23 10.83 0.67 -1.34
N PHE A 24 11.73 1.64 -1.46
CA PHE A 24 12.86 1.58 -2.39
C PHE A 24 14.00 2.49 -1.97
N ALA A 25 15.18 2.32 -2.59
CA ALA A 25 16.30 3.22 -2.39
C ALA A 25 16.00 4.59 -3.00
N GLY A 26 15.97 5.61 -2.16
CA GLY A 26 15.88 7.02 -2.53
C GLY A 26 17.24 7.61 -2.92
N GLN A 27 17.36 8.94 -2.85
CA GLN A 27 18.60 9.64 -3.20
C GLN A 27 19.55 9.78 -2.00
N THR A 28 19.01 9.80 -0.79
CA THR A 28 19.74 10.01 0.47
C THR A 28 19.51 8.89 1.49
N GLY A 29 18.68 7.90 1.18
CA GLY A 29 18.47 6.71 2.00
C GLY A 29 17.28 5.89 1.49
N THR A 30 16.43 5.40 2.38
CA THR A 30 15.27 4.58 2.04
C THR A 30 14.01 5.42 1.92
N ALA A 31 13.32 5.35 0.79
CA ALA A 31 12.04 5.99 0.52
C ALA A 31 10.88 5.06 0.86
N LEU A 32 9.92 5.58 1.62
CA LEU A 32 8.64 4.97 1.99
C LEU A 32 7.53 5.84 1.41
N VAL A 33 6.64 5.25 0.63
CA VAL A 33 5.53 5.97 0.00
C VAL A 33 4.24 5.23 0.18
N ILE A 34 3.19 5.93 0.61
CA ILE A 34 1.81 5.46 0.47
C ILE A 34 0.98 6.42 -0.37
N ASN A 35 -0.03 5.87 -1.02
CA ASN A 35 -1.06 6.61 -1.75
C ASN A 35 -2.41 6.43 -1.07
N VAL A 36 -3.17 7.50 -0.95
CA VAL A 36 -4.55 7.52 -0.43
C VAL A 36 -5.43 8.45 -1.25
N CYS A 37 -6.73 8.55 -0.95
CA CYS A 37 -7.62 9.57 -1.51
C CYS A 37 -7.61 9.59 -3.05
N HIS A 38 -7.86 8.44 -3.67
CA HIS A 38 -7.85 8.30 -5.13
C HIS A 38 -9.03 9.01 -5.80
N SER A 39 -8.84 9.55 -7.00
CA SER A 39 -9.91 10.14 -7.81
C SER A 39 -10.59 9.12 -8.73
N PHE A 40 -10.19 7.85 -8.65
CA PHE A 40 -10.90 6.77 -9.32
C PHE A 40 -12.33 6.70 -8.75
N GLY A 41 -13.35 6.80 -9.62
CA GLY A 41 -14.76 6.89 -9.22
C GLY A 41 -15.39 8.29 -9.30
N GLY A 42 -14.61 9.36 -9.56
CA GLY A 42 -15.14 10.70 -9.87
C GLY A 42 -14.64 11.81 -8.95
N GLU A 43 -15.44 12.87 -8.81
CA GLU A 43 -15.09 14.03 -7.99
C GLU A 43 -15.07 13.66 -6.50
N ILE A 44 -13.99 14.04 -5.81
CA ILE A 44 -13.83 13.81 -4.37
C ILE A 44 -14.39 15.03 -3.63
N PRO A 45 -15.45 14.89 -2.80
CA PRO A 45 -16.07 16.03 -2.13
C PRO A 45 -15.10 16.81 -1.22
N VAL A 46 -14.22 16.08 -0.52
CA VAL A 46 -13.19 16.64 0.37
C VAL A 46 -11.86 15.93 0.08
N PRO A 47 -11.04 16.43 -0.86
CA PRO A 47 -9.75 15.82 -1.15
C PRO A 47 -8.72 16.15 -0.07
N GLY A 48 -7.70 15.30 0.06
CA GLY A 48 -6.58 15.51 0.97
C GLY A 48 -6.37 14.34 1.92
N PHE A 49 -5.77 14.63 3.06
CA PHE A 49 -5.60 13.72 4.17
C PHE A 49 -6.67 13.97 5.23
N HIS A 50 -7.08 12.95 5.96
CA HIS A 50 -8.09 13.06 7.00
C HIS A 50 -7.51 13.76 8.24
N PRO A 51 -8.10 14.87 8.74
CA PRO A 51 -7.53 15.64 9.86
C PRO A 51 -7.58 14.90 11.21
N GLU A 52 -8.47 13.92 11.32
CA GLU A 52 -8.57 13.05 12.50
C GLU A 52 -7.96 11.66 12.26
N GLY A 53 -7.32 11.48 11.10
CA GLY A 53 -6.62 10.26 10.73
C GLY A 53 -5.14 10.29 11.09
N ARG A 54 -4.55 9.10 11.22
CA ARG A 54 -3.09 8.91 11.24
C ARG A 54 -2.69 7.99 10.11
N TYR A 55 -1.57 8.31 9.49
CA TYR A 55 -0.96 7.52 8.44
C TYR A 55 0.39 7.03 8.95
N GLU A 56 0.53 5.73 9.12
CA GLU A 56 1.66 5.12 9.80
C GLU A 56 2.43 4.23 8.85
N PHE A 57 3.75 4.45 8.73
CA PHE A 57 4.67 3.43 8.24
C PHE A 57 5.20 2.65 9.44
N LYS A 58 5.03 1.34 9.41
CA LYS A 58 5.42 0.42 10.46
C LYS A 58 6.57 -0.44 9.98
N ILE A 59 7.63 -0.50 10.79
CA ILE A 59 8.89 -1.16 10.44
C ILE A 59 9.20 -2.24 11.47
N ASP A 60 9.30 -3.48 11.01
CA ASP A 60 9.82 -4.62 11.74
C ASP A 60 11.32 -4.77 11.44
N LEU A 61 12.16 -4.73 12.46
CA LEU A 61 13.62 -4.85 12.30
C LEU A 61 14.14 -6.25 12.64
N ASP A 62 13.40 -7.09 13.36
CA ASP A 62 13.89 -8.39 13.87
C ASP A 62 13.14 -9.63 13.38
N GLY A 63 12.03 -9.41 12.69
CA GLY A 63 11.37 -10.41 11.88
C GLY A 63 10.21 -11.15 12.52
N ASP A 64 9.72 -10.67 13.65
CA ASP A 64 8.56 -11.22 14.33
C ASP A 64 7.21 -10.67 13.82
N ALA A 65 7.26 -9.81 12.80
CA ALA A 65 6.10 -9.11 12.22
C ALA A 65 5.35 -8.20 13.23
N VAL A 66 6.09 -7.67 14.22
CA VAL A 66 5.69 -6.61 15.13
C VAL A 66 6.56 -5.38 14.88
N GLU A 67 5.96 -4.19 14.90
CA GLU A 67 6.72 -2.99 14.59
C GLU A 67 7.66 -2.58 15.72
N ASP A 68 8.93 -2.37 15.36
CA ASP A 68 9.96 -1.79 16.20
C ASP A 68 9.98 -0.27 16.12
N LEU A 69 9.62 0.25 14.95
CA LEU A 69 9.53 1.66 14.63
C LEU A 69 8.18 1.94 13.97
N THR A 70 7.55 3.04 14.40
CA THR A 70 6.40 3.61 13.69
C THR A 70 6.73 5.05 13.30
N TYR A 71 6.65 5.37 12.01
CA TYR A 71 6.65 6.74 11.52
C TYR A 71 5.20 7.17 11.30
N ARG A 72 4.68 7.96 12.23
CA ARG A 72 3.31 8.43 12.24
C ARG A 72 3.21 9.82 11.64
N VAL A 73 2.28 9.99 10.71
CA VAL A 73 1.99 11.27 10.06
C VAL A 73 0.55 11.68 10.34
N THR A 74 0.37 12.92 10.79
CA THR A 74 -0.92 13.54 11.08
C THR A 74 -1.06 14.85 10.32
N PHE A 75 -2.30 15.22 10.01
CA PHE A 75 -2.62 16.40 9.23
C PHE A 75 -3.64 17.28 9.94
N ASP A 76 -3.55 18.59 9.74
CA ASP A 76 -4.62 19.51 10.10
C ASP A 76 -5.72 19.53 9.03
N THR A 77 -6.83 20.19 9.34
CA THR A 77 -7.82 20.58 8.33
C THR A 77 -7.19 21.42 7.23
N ALA A 78 -7.61 21.20 5.99
CA ALA A 78 -7.17 22.00 4.85
C ALA A 78 -7.59 23.46 5.01
N ASP A 79 -6.71 24.39 4.63
CA ASP A 79 -7.03 25.81 4.60
C ASP A 79 -7.84 26.20 3.35
N GLY A 80 -8.13 27.49 3.18
CA GLY A 80 -8.89 28.00 2.04
C GLY A 80 -8.24 27.77 0.67
N GLN A 81 -6.98 27.34 0.62
CA GLN A 81 -6.25 26.96 -0.59
C GLN A 81 -6.14 25.43 -0.76
N GLY A 82 -6.78 24.65 0.12
CA GLY A 82 -6.70 23.20 0.11
C GLY A 82 -5.37 22.64 0.65
N GLN A 83 -4.54 23.47 1.29
CA GLN A 83 -3.27 23.01 1.87
C GLN A 83 -3.44 22.56 3.31
N GLN A 84 -2.76 21.47 3.69
CA GLN A 84 -2.75 20.95 5.05
C GLN A 84 -1.37 21.10 5.66
N ARG A 85 -1.30 21.44 6.94
CA ARG A 85 -0.08 21.23 7.74
C ARG A 85 0.03 19.76 8.10
N PHE A 86 1.25 19.25 8.18
CA PHE A 86 1.50 17.88 8.60
C PHE A 86 2.69 17.78 9.53
N TRP A 87 2.72 16.74 10.35
CA TRP A 87 3.80 16.41 11.28
C TRP A 87 4.22 14.96 11.08
N VAL A 88 5.52 14.69 11.18
CA VAL A 88 6.07 13.34 11.16
C VAL A 88 6.67 13.07 12.54
N GLN A 89 6.19 12.03 13.20
CA GLN A 89 6.67 11.56 14.49
C GLN A 89 7.27 10.16 14.37
N ARG A 90 8.35 9.91 15.09
CA ARG A 90 8.93 8.57 15.25
C ARG A 90 8.58 8.00 16.62
N LEU A 91 8.04 6.80 16.63
CA LEU A 91 7.88 5.96 17.82
C LEU A 91 8.86 4.80 17.72
N SER A 92 9.36 4.31 18.86
CA SER A 92 10.40 3.27 18.88
C SER A 92 10.23 2.33 20.08
N GLY A 93 10.64 1.07 19.91
CA GLY A 93 10.52 0.03 20.95
C GLY A 93 9.06 -0.16 21.36
N ALA A 94 8.80 -0.28 22.66
CA ALA A 94 7.44 -0.48 23.17
C ALA A 94 6.44 0.63 22.77
N ALA A 95 6.92 1.85 22.47
CA ALA A 95 6.05 2.93 22.00
C ALA A 95 5.60 2.74 20.53
N ALA A 96 6.32 1.94 19.73
CA ALA A 96 6.00 1.75 18.31
C ALA A 96 4.67 1.04 18.09
N THR A 97 4.28 0.17 19.02
CA THR A 97 3.03 -0.63 18.98
C THR A 97 1.89 -0.01 19.80
N GLU A 98 2.14 1.04 20.58
CA GLU A 98 1.15 1.65 21.48
C GLU A 98 0.39 2.78 20.77
N PRO A 99 -0.91 2.62 20.45
CA PRO A 99 -1.67 3.62 19.73
C PRO A 99 -1.74 4.97 20.47
N ALA A 100 -1.75 4.98 21.80
CA ALA A 100 -1.80 6.21 22.59
C ALA A 100 -0.43 6.90 22.78
N ALA A 101 0.67 6.25 22.40
CA ALA A 101 2.01 6.78 22.64
C ALA A 101 2.26 8.05 21.82
N THR A 102 3.03 8.98 22.41
CA THR A 102 3.50 10.19 21.74
C THR A 102 4.91 9.94 21.22
N GLY A 103 5.13 10.15 19.93
CA GLY A 103 6.43 10.02 19.29
C GLY A 103 7.30 11.27 19.40
N ILE A 104 8.57 11.12 19.03
CA ILE A 104 9.50 12.23 18.84
C ILE A 104 9.18 12.88 17.49
N GLU A 105 8.88 14.17 17.47
CA GLU A 105 8.72 14.92 16.22
C GLU A 105 10.05 14.97 15.45
N LEU A 106 10.02 14.51 14.20
CA LEU A 106 11.17 14.60 13.28
C LEU A 106 11.13 15.88 12.47
N LEU A 107 9.94 16.24 11.97
CA LEU A 107 9.68 17.42 11.17
C LEU A 107 8.20 17.76 11.12
N HIS A 108 7.90 18.96 10.64
CA HIS A 108 6.57 19.37 10.21
C HIS A 108 6.64 20.19 8.93
N GLY A 109 5.55 20.25 8.19
CA GLY A 109 5.52 20.84 6.85
C GLY A 109 4.13 21.25 6.39
N ARG A 110 4.03 21.55 5.09
CA ARG A 110 2.78 21.84 4.40
C ARG A 110 2.69 21.01 3.14
N THR A 111 1.50 20.51 2.82
CA THR A 111 1.28 19.73 1.60
C THR A 111 1.72 20.51 0.35
N GLY A 112 2.32 19.81 -0.60
CA GLY A 112 2.91 20.39 -1.81
C GLY A 112 4.31 20.98 -1.62
N THR A 113 4.84 21.04 -0.39
CA THR A 113 6.18 21.56 -0.09
C THR A 113 7.07 20.46 0.47
N THR A 114 8.28 20.33 -0.08
CA THR A 114 9.30 19.43 0.47
C THR A 114 9.89 20.01 1.74
N VAL A 115 10.02 19.16 2.77
CA VAL A 115 10.73 19.48 4.00
C VAL A 115 11.93 18.54 4.14
N THR A 116 13.10 19.11 4.42
CA THR A 116 14.34 18.36 4.66
C THR A 116 14.94 18.81 5.99
N THR A 117 15.24 17.86 6.86
CA THR A 117 15.93 18.12 8.13
C THR A 117 17.45 18.14 7.95
N ALA A 118 18.17 18.73 8.90
CA ALA A 118 19.64 18.65 8.92
C ALA A 118 20.16 17.20 9.05
N GLY A 119 19.36 16.30 9.64
CA GLY A 119 19.66 14.88 9.77
C GLY A 119 19.39 14.05 8.51
N GLY A 120 18.93 14.67 7.40
CA GLY A 120 18.72 13.99 6.12
C GLY A 120 17.34 13.33 5.96
N VAL A 121 16.45 13.41 6.95
CA VAL A 121 15.05 13.02 6.79
C VAL A 121 14.36 14.00 5.84
N ARG A 122 13.68 13.49 4.80
CA ARG A 122 12.89 14.27 3.85
C ARG A 122 11.43 13.83 3.87
N ALA A 123 10.50 14.77 3.79
CA ALA A 123 9.08 14.46 3.67
C ALA A 123 8.38 15.37 2.66
N TRP A 124 7.40 14.78 1.97
CA TRP A 124 6.47 15.48 1.11
C TRP A 124 5.11 14.78 1.16
N ALA A 125 4.05 15.57 1.19
CA ALA A 125 2.69 15.05 1.10
C ALA A 125 1.91 15.93 0.13
N GLY A 126 1.08 15.35 -0.72
CA GLY A 126 0.30 16.15 -1.67
C GLY A 126 -0.31 15.33 -2.79
N ARG A 127 -0.99 16.04 -3.70
CA ARG A 127 -1.64 15.43 -4.85
C ARG A 127 -0.61 14.97 -5.89
N ALA A 128 -0.73 13.73 -6.33
CA ALA A 128 0.11 13.11 -7.35
C ALA A 128 -0.73 12.37 -8.39
N GLY A 129 -0.14 12.11 -9.56
CA GLY A 129 -0.72 11.23 -10.57
C GLY A 129 -0.59 9.80 -10.05
N ASP A 130 -1.63 8.99 -10.26
CA ASP A 130 -1.57 7.59 -9.83
C ASP A 130 -0.49 6.84 -10.63
N PRO A 131 0.58 6.35 -9.97
CA PRO A 131 1.63 5.63 -10.65
C PRO A 131 1.26 4.15 -10.86
N PHE A 132 0.11 3.68 -10.37
CA PHE A 132 -0.30 2.29 -10.52
C PHE A 132 -0.92 2.01 -11.89
N TRP A 133 -0.81 0.76 -12.34
CA TRP A 133 -1.45 0.32 -13.56
C TRP A 133 -1.97 -1.10 -13.42
N ILE A 134 -3.14 -1.33 -14.00
CA ILE A 134 -3.72 -2.65 -14.17
C ILE A 134 -4.78 -2.59 -15.27
N ASP A 135 -5.04 -3.70 -15.95
CA ASP A 135 -6.18 -3.82 -16.85
C ASP A 135 -7.41 -4.32 -16.09
N ALA A 136 -8.55 -3.66 -16.31
CA ALA A 136 -9.78 -3.90 -15.56
C ALA A 136 -10.40 -5.27 -15.85
N ASP A 137 -10.39 -5.69 -17.12
CA ASP A 137 -10.97 -6.96 -17.55
C ASP A 137 -10.14 -8.12 -16.99
N ILE A 138 -8.81 -7.99 -17.02
CA ILE A 138 -7.91 -8.99 -16.44
C ILE A 138 -8.05 -9.04 -14.91
N LEU A 139 -8.11 -7.90 -14.23
CA LEU A 139 -8.34 -7.86 -12.78
C LEU A 139 -9.64 -8.59 -12.41
N HIS A 140 -10.73 -8.29 -13.12
CA HIS A 140 -12.03 -8.92 -12.88
C HIS A 140 -12.00 -10.44 -13.13
N ALA A 141 -11.41 -10.88 -14.25
CA ALA A 141 -11.27 -12.29 -14.59
C ALA A 141 -10.43 -13.06 -13.57
N VAL A 142 -9.32 -12.47 -13.11
CA VAL A 142 -8.44 -13.04 -12.08
C VAL A 142 -9.17 -13.17 -10.74
N GLY A 143 -9.89 -12.13 -10.31
CA GLY A 143 -10.65 -12.17 -9.07
C GLY A 143 -11.71 -13.28 -9.07
N HIS A 144 -12.44 -13.44 -10.17
CA HIS A 144 -13.41 -14.53 -10.32
C HIS A 144 -12.75 -15.90 -10.28
N ALA A 145 -11.67 -16.08 -11.03
CA ALA A 145 -10.96 -17.35 -11.06
C ALA A 145 -10.47 -17.77 -9.66
N LEU A 146 -9.93 -16.82 -8.88
CA LEU A 146 -9.45 -17.08 -7.52
C LEU A 146 -10.60 -17.35 -6.53
N GLN A 147 -11.70 -16.63 -6.65
CA GLN A 147 -12.90 -16.85 -5.84
C GLN A 147 -13.53 -18.21 -6.09
N ASP A 148 -13.62 -18.61 -7.36
CA ASP A 148 -14.35 -19.81 -7.79
C ASP A 148 -13.44 -21.06 -7.88
N GLY A 149 -12.12 -20.90 -7.74
CA GLY A 149 -11.16 -21.99 -7.86
C GLY A 149 -11.03 -22.54 -9.28
N THR A 150 -11.11 -21.65 -10.28
CA THR A 150 -11.14 -22.01 -11.71
C THR A 150 -9.95 -21.43 -12.48
N THR A 151 -9.91 -21.67 -13.79
CA THR A 151 -8.96 -21.01 -14.70
C THR A 151 -9.44 -19.60 -15.02
N VAL A 152 -8.51 -18.65 -15.18
CA VAL A 152 -8.80 -17.28 -15.66
C VAL A 152 -9.43 -17.33 -17.05
N ASP A 153 -10.68 -16.87 -17.13
CA ASP A 153 -11.41 -16.64 -18.37
C ASP A 153 -11.51 -15.14 -18.63
N VAL A 154 -10.75 -14.66 -19.61
CA VAL A 154 -10.70 -13.24 -20.01
C VAL A 154 -11.74 -12.92 -21.10
N GLY A 155 -12.56 -13.88 -21.48
CA GLY A 155 -13.59 -13.74 -22.51
C GLY A 155 -13.01 -13.21 -23.83
N PRO A 156 -13.58 -12.13 -24.40
CA PRO A 156 -13.14 -11.60 -25.67
C PRO A 156 -11.88 -10.73 -25.57
N TRP A 157 -11.30 -10.51 -24.38
CA TRP A 157 -10.17 -9.60 -24.19
C TRP A 157 -8.98 -9.89 -25.12
N ALA A 158 -8.27 -8.84 -25.54
CA ALA A 158 -7.09 -8.95 -26.37
C ALA A 158 -6.04 -7.90 -25.95
N PRO A 159 -4.74 -8.24 -25.89
CA PRO A 159 -3.69 -7.33 -25.40
C PRO A 159 -3.63 -5.98 -26.12
N GLU A 160 -4.00 -5.93 -27.41
CA GLU A 160 -3.98 -4.72 -28.22
C GLU A 160 -5.02 -3.68 -27.78
N ARG A 161 -6.00 -4.10 -26.97
CA ARG A 161 -7.04 -3.24 -26.40
C ARG A 161 -6.83 -2.96 -24.92
N ALA A 162 -5.77 -3.49 -24.33
CA ALA A 162 -5.50 -3.34 -22.91
C ALA A 162 -5.32 -1.86 -22.56
N ALA A 163 -5.93 -1.44 -21.46
CA ALA A 163 -5.91 -0.06 -21.01
C ALA A 163 -5.73 0.00 -19.50
N ASN A 164 -4.93 0.96 -19.04
CA ASN A 164 -4.76 1.17 -17.61
C ASN A 164 -6.06 1.71 -17.01
N LEU A 165 -6.65 0.94 -16.09
CA LEU A 165 -7.83 1.28 -15.32
C LEU A 165 -7.71 2.64 -14.60
N PHE A 166 -6.49 3.00 -14.19
CA PHE A 166 -6.18 4.21 -13.44
C PHE A 166 -5.59 5.33 -14.31
N ALA A 167 -5.63 5.20 -15.65
CA ALA A 167 -5.20 6.26 -16.54
C ALA A 167 -5.94 7.58 -16.25
N GLY A 168 -5.19 8.65 -16.02
CA GLY A 168 -5.69 9.98 -15.67
C GLY A 168 -6.14 10.14 -14.21
N ALA A 169 -6.11 9.07 -13.41
CA ALA A 169 -6.44 9.15 -12.00
C ALA A 169 -5.32 9.85 -11.20
N THR A 170 -5.71 10.35 -10.03
CA THR A 170 -4.81 11.01 -9.09
C THR A 170 -5.04 10.47 -7.69
N VAL A 171 -4.01 10.59 -6.87
CA VAL A 171 -3.96 10.18 -5.47
C VAL A 171 -3.40 11.32 -4.63
N HIS A 172 -3.50 11.20 -3.31
CA HIS A 172 -2.67 11.94 -2.38
C HIS A 172 -1.57 11.03 -1.88
N SER A 173 -0.32 11.35 -2.22
CA SER A 173 0.83 10.57 -1.80
C SER A 173 1.46 11.19 -0.56
N LEU A 174 1.88 10.33 0.37
CA LEU A 174 2.77 10.67 1.47
C LEU A 174 4.11 9.99 1.21
N VAL A 175 5.17 10.78 1.08
CA VAL A 175 6.53 10.36 0.78
C VAL A 175 7.40 10.72 1.98
N LEU A 176 8.02 9.71 2.58
CA LEU A 176 9.01 9.86 3.65
C LEU A 176 10.30 9.19 3.19
N GLU A 177 11.42 9.90 3.27
CA GLU A 177 12.73 9.32 3.03
C GLU A 177 13.62 9.48 4.25
N LEU A 178 14.21 8.37 4.65
CA LEU A 178 14.96 8.24 5.89
C LEU A 178 16.40 7.87 5.54
N PRO A 179 17.41 8.44 6.22
CA PRO A 179 18.75 7.90 6.16
C PRO A 179 18.73 6.40 6.51
N ASP A 180 19.47 5.58 5.76
CA ASP A 180 19.48 4.13 5.94
C ASP A 180 19.82 3.68 7.37
N ALA A 181 20.66 4.47 8.08
CA ALA A 181 21.03 4.21 9.46
C ALA A 181 19.82 4.22 10.44
N GLU A 182 18.72 4.90 10.10
CA GLU A 182 17.48 4.89 10.89
C GLU A 182 16.78 3.52 10.84
N LEU A 183 17.08 2.70 9.84
CA LEU A 183 16.41 1.42 9.54
C LEU A 183 17.34 0.23 9.69
N THR A 184 18.25 0.27 10.67
CA THR A 184 19.25 -0.80 10.87
C THR A 184 18.55 -2.14 11.18
N PRO A 185 18.63 -3.15 10.29
CA PRO A 185 17.98 -4.44 10.50
C PRO A 185 18.71 -5.22 11.61
N ARG A 186 17.95 -6.03 12.34
CA ARG A 186 18.43 -6.95 13.39
C ARG A 186 18.26 -8.43 12.99
N ARG A 187 17.69 -8.69 11.81
CA ARG A 187 17.57 -10.02 11.20
C ARG A 187 18.88 -10.50 10.59
N ALA A 188 19.08 -11.82 10.58
CA ALA A 188 20.25 -12.44 9.94
C ALA A 188 20.31 -12.27 8.42
N ASP A 189 19.14 -12.06 7.77
CA ASP A 189 19.03 -11.81 6.34
C ASP A 189 19.22 -10.32 5.97
N ASN A 190 19.51 -9.45 6.95
CA ASN A 190 19.67 -8.00 6.79
C ASN A 190 18.46 -7.29 6.15
N ARG A 191 17.26 -7.82 6.37
CA ARG A 191 16.01 -7.23 5.86
C ARG A 191 15.24 -6.53 6.95
N ILE A 192 14.40 -5.59 6.55
CA ILE A 192 13.31 -5.04 7.36
C ILE A 192 11.98 -5.48 6.77
N GLY A 193 10.95 -5.56 7.60
CA GLY A 193 9.57 -5.67 7.18
C GLY A 193 8.90 -4.30 7.19
N VAL A 194 8.14 -3.96 6.15
CA VAL A 194 7.40 -2.68 6.08
C VAL A 194 5.94 -2.91 5.74
N TRP A 195 5.05 -2.26 6.47
CA TRP A 195 3.64 -2.13 6.12
C TRP A 195 3.15 -0.72 6.49
N ALA A 196 1.98 -0.34 6.00
CA ALA A 196 1.36 0.91 6.32
C ALA A 196 -0.06 0.73 6.84
N VAL A 197 -0.47 1.64 7.72
CA VAL A 197 -1.81 1.64 8.33
C VAL A 197 -2.37 3.05 8.33
N ALA A 198 -3.61 3.19 7.88
CA ALA A 198 -4.43 4.36 8.13
C ALA A 198 -5.35 4.06 9.32
N THR A 199 -5.28 4.89 10.36
CA THR A 199 -6.14 4.76 11.54
C THR A 199 -6.98 6.00 11.72
N LEU A 200 -8.16 5.84 12.32
CA LEU A 200 -9.09 6.92 12.63
C LEU A 200 -9.35 6.97 14.13
N ALA A 201 -9.43 8.18 14.69
CA ALA A 201 -9.85 8.37 16.07
C ALA A 201 -11.29 7.88 16.27
N THR A 202 -11.58 7.29 17.43
CA THR A 202 -12.92 6.79 17.77
C THR A 202 -13.64 7.70 18.76
N ASP A 203 -14.97 7.72 18.70
CA ASP A 203 -15.81 8.51 19.62
C ASP A 203 -15.64 8.09 21.09
N GLY A 204 -15.28 6.83 21.35
CA GLY A 204 -15.04 6.29 22.69
C GLY A 204 -13.67 6.62 23.28
N GLY A 205 -12.81 7.33 22.54
CA GLY A 205 -11.41 7.48 22.85
C GLY A 205 -10.60 6.26 22.41
N GLY A 206 -9.54 6.49 21.66
CA GLY A 206 -8.70 5.44 21.07
C GLY A 206 -8.68 5.49 19.55
N TRP A 207 -8.07 4.49 18.94
CA TRP A 207 -7.77 4.45 17.50
C TRP A 207 -8.25 3.13 16.90
N ARG A 208 -8.77 3.22 15.68
CA ARG A 208 -9.21 2.06 14.90
C ARG A 208 -8.44 2.00 13.59
N SER A 209 -7.92 0.83 13.26
CA SER A 209 -7.38 0.56 11.93
C SER A 209 -8.50 0.57 10.89
N ILE A 210 -8.30 1.34 9.81
CA ILE A 210 -9.26 1.50 8.71
C ILE A 210 -8.76 0.77 7.48
N ASN A 211 -7.50 0.95 7.13
CA ASN A 211 -6.89 0.27 6.00
C ASN A 211 -5.44 -0.09 6.31
N ARG A 212 -5.01 -1.28 5.88
CA ARG A 212 -3.64 -1.77 6.05
C ARG A 212 -3.13 -2.35 4.74
N VAL A 213 -1.88 -2.04 4.41
CA VAL A 213 -1.20 -2.59 3.23
C VAL A 213 0.23 -3.00 3.56
N GLY A 214 0.63 -4.17 3.08
CA GLY A 214 2.02 -4.62 3.04
C GLY A 214 2.43 -4.92 1.61
N LEU A 215 2.28 -6.18 1.21
CA LEU A 215 2.44 -6.61 -0.18
C LEU A 215 1.33 -6.04 -1.06
N PRO A 216 1.65 -5.66 -2.32
CA PRO A 216 0.65 -5.24 -3.29
C PRO A 216 -0.28 -6.40 -3.65
N MET A 217 -1.46 -6.07 -4.20
CA MET A 217 -2.43 -7.03 -4.75
C MET A 217 -3.07 -8.02 -3.76
N ILE A 218 -2.79 -7.96 -2.45
CA ILE A 218 -3.49 -8.83 -1.48
C ILE A 218 -5.00 -8.56 -1.47
N HIS A 219 -5.40 -7.30 -1.29
CA HIS A 219 -6.81 -6.92 -1.33
C HIS A 219 -7.44 -7.19 -2.71
N PRO A 220 -6.90 -6.66 -3.83
CA PRO A 220 -7.46 -6.93 -5.16
C PRO A 220 -7.59 -8.41 -5.53
N LEU A 221 -6.68 -9.29 -5.06
CA LEU A 221 -6.76 -10.72 -5.34
C LEU A 221 -7.77 -11.43 -4.44
N PHE A 222 -7.63 -11.29 -3.13
CA PHE A 222 -8.29 -12.19 -2.18
C PHE A 222 -9.62 -11.65 -1.65
N THR A 223 -9.83 -10.33 -1.70
CA THR A 223 -10.97 -9.69 -1.01
C THR A 223 -11.98 -9.06 -1.96
N GLN A 224 -11.74 -9.09 -3.27
CA GLN A 224 -12.62 -8.47 -4.28
C GLN A 224 -14.08 -8.93 -4.15
N TYR A 225 -14.29 -10.20 -3.80
CA TYR A 225 -15.61 -10.81 -3.58
C TYR A 225 -15.80 -11.32 -2.15
N ASP A 226 -14.94 -10.87 -1.22
CA ASP A 226 -14.91 -11.28 0.18
C ASP A 226 -14.61 -10.06 1.06
N GLU A 227 -15.62 -9.19 1.21
CA GLU A 227 -15.52 -7.98 2.01
C GLU A 227 -15.17 -8.29 3.48
N HIS A 228 -15.62 -9.43 4.00
CA HIS A 228 -15.33 -9.85 5.37
C HIS A 228 -13.83 -10.11 5.57
N LEU A 229 -13.19 -10.79 4.60
CA LEU A 229 -11.74 -10.97 4.62
C LEU A 229 -10.99 -9.63 4.53
N GLY A 230 -11.47 -8.70 3.69
CA GLY A 230 -10.92 -7.35 3.60
C GLY A 230 -10.98 -6.60 4.93
N ASP A 231 -12.15 -6.57 5.56
CA ASP A 231 -12.34 -5.97 6.89
C ASP A 231 -11.45 -6.63 7.95
N ALA A 232 -11.30 -7.96 7.92
CA ALA A 232 -10.46 -8.70 8.86
C ALA A 232 -8.98 -8.38 8.68
N LEU A 233 -8.47 -8.33 7.43
CA LEU A 233 -7.10 -7.94 7.13
C LEU A 233 -6.81 -6.51 7.59
N ASN A 234 -7.74 -5.58 7.33
CA ASN A 234 -7.60 -4.19 7.75
C ASN A 234 -7.61 -4.02 9.27
N ALA A 235 -8.46 -4.76 9.98
CA ALA A 235 -8.55 -4.70 11.44
C ALA A 235 -7.43 -5.47 12.17
N GLY A 236 -6.85 -6.48 11.52
CA GLY A 236 -5.83 -7.36 12.09
C GLY A 236 -4.41 -6.77 12.12
N VAL A 237 -3.46 -7.59 12.59
CA VAL A 237 -2.03 -7.27 12.65
C VAL A 237 -1.22 -8.32 11.89
N PRO A 238 -0.09 -7.93 11.25
CA PRO A 238 0.61 -8.84 10.34
C PRO A 238 1.07 -10.17 10.96
N ARG A 239 1.54 -10.17 12.21
CA ARG A 239 2.00 -11.39 12.91
C ARG A 239 0.94 -12.51 12.96
N ASP A 240 -0.34 -12.16 12.92
CA ASP A 240 -1.45 -13.10 13.03
C ASP A 240 -2.01 -13.50 11.65
N ASP A 241 -1.58 -12.85 10.56
CA ASP A 241 -2.15 -13.01 9.22
C ASP A 241 -2.10 -14.46 8.73
N TYR A 242 -0.95 -15.14 8.85
CA TYR A 242 -0.83 -16.53 8.36
C TYR A 242 -1.70 -17.49 9.17
N ALA A 243 -1.72 -17.34 10.50
CA ALA A 243 -2.53 -18.20 11.37
C ALA A 243 -4.04 -18.01 11.12
N THR A 244 -4.45 -16.79 10.75
CA THR A 244 -5.87 -16.45 10.55
C THR A 244 -6.34 -16.71 9.12
N HIS A 245 -5.51 -16.46 8.11
CA HIS A 245 -5.93 -16.42 6.70
C HIS A 245 -5.15 -17.40 5.80
N GLY A 246 -4.03 -17.95 6.27
CA GLY A 246 -3.10 -18.73 5.46
C GLY A 246 -3.70 -19.98 4.84
N GLU A 247 -4.52 -20.73 5.60
CA GLU A 247 -5.19 -21.94 5.09
C GLU A 247 -6.20 -21.62 3.98
N SER A 248 -7.06 -20.62 4.20
CA SER A 248 -8.04 -20.18 3.20
C SER A 248 -7.37 -19.67 1.92
N ALA A 249 -6.32 -18.85 2.05
CA ALA A 249 -5.58 -18.37 0.89
C ALA A 249 -4.87 -19.51 0.14
N ALA A 250 -4.25 -20.44 0.87
CA ALA A 250 -3.62 -21.63 0.29
C ALA A 250 -4.62 -22.48 -0.50
N ALA A 251 -5.82 -22.72 0.07
CA ALA A 251 -6.86 -23.51 -0.59
C ALA A 251 -7.36 -22.86 -1.88
N ARG A 252 -7.57 -21.53 -1.91
CA ARG A 252 -7.98 -20.80 -3.12
C ARG A 252 -6.93 -20.91 -4.22
N ILE A 253 -5.67 -20.70 -3.88
CA ILE A 253 -4.54 -20.84 -4.82
C ILE A 253 -4.43 -22.28 -5.33
N ALA A 254 -4.51 -23.27 -4.43
CA ALA A 254 -4.44 -24.68 -4.77
C ALA A 254 -5.56 -25.10 -5.74
N ALA A 255 -6.78 -24.61 -5.54
CA ALA A 255 -7.90 -24.89 -6.44
C ALA A 255 -7.62 -24.37 -7.86
N CYS A 256 -7.17 -23.12 -8.00
CA CYS A 256 -6.81 -22.54 -9.30
C CYS A 256 -5.64 -23.27 -9.99
N VAL A 257 -4.59 -23.59 -9.22
CA VAL A 257 -3.42 -24.34 -9.73
C VAL A 257 -3.82 -25.75 -10.15
N GLY A 258 -4.72 -26.39 -9.41
CA GLY A 258 -5.32 -27.67 -9.76
C GLY A 258 -6.16 -27.60 -11.03
N ALA A 259 -6.97 -26.55 -11.19
CA ALA A 259 -7.77 -26.32 -12.41
C ALA A 259 -6.88 -26.16 -13.66
N TYR A 260 -5.71 -25.52 -13.52
CA TYR A 260 -4.73 -25.42 -14.61
C TYR A 260 -3.86 -26.65 -14.79
N GLY A 261 -3.70 -27.49 -13.77
CA GLY A 261 -2.74 -28.60 -13.76
C GLY A 261 -1.28 -28.14 -13.83
N THR A 262 -0.96 -26.95 -13.28
CA THR A 262 0.37 -26.31 -13.40
C THR A 262 1.35 -26.74 -12.31
N ALA A 263 0.91 -27.52 -11.31
CA ALA A 263 1.77 -28.12 -10.29
C ALA A 263 1.43 -29.60 -10.11
N GLN A 264 2.43 -30.41 -9.75
CA GLN A 264 2.23 -31.81 -9.37
C GLN A 264 1.46 -31.96 -8.06
N ASP A 265 1.63 -30.99 -7.17
CA ASP A 265 0.98 -30.91 -5.86
C ASP A 265 0.43 -29.48 -5.67
N PRO A 266 -0.81 -29.21 -6.13
CA PRO A 266 -1.43 -27.89 -6.01
C PRO A 266 -1.59 -27.43 -4.56
N ASP A 267 -1.90 -28.34 -3.64
CA ASP A 267 -2.06 -28.02 -2.21
C ASP A 267 -0.74 -27.51 -1.62
N ARG A 268 0.36 -28.23 -1.89
CA ARG A 268 1.68 -27.82 -1.43
C ARG A 268 2.14 -26.50 -2.06
N TYR A 269 1.79 -26.28 -3.33
CA TYR A 269 2.05 -25.00 -3.97
C TYR A 269 1.27 -23.86 -3.30
N GLY A 270 -0.04 -24.05 -3.06
CA GLY A 270 -0.89 -23.09 -2.36
C GLY A 270 -0.36 -22.73 -0.98
N GLU A 271 0.04 -23.71 -0.18
CA GLU A 271 0.70 -23.48 1.12
C GLU A 271 1.98 -22.66 1.00
N THR A 272 2.79 -22.95 -0.02
CA THR A 272 4.06 -22.26 -0.26
C THR A 272 3.83 -20.80 -0.61
N VAL A 273 2.87 -20.50 -1.47
CA VAL A 273 2.50 -19.12 -1.82
C VAL A 273 1.85 -18.42 -0.64
N ALA A 274 0.97 -19.07 0.13
CA ALA A 274 0.38 -18.49 1.33
C ALA A 274 1.45 -18.08 2.37
N ARG A 275 2.50 -18.89 2.55
CA ARG A 275 3.66 -18.55 3.41
C ARG A 275 4.55 -17.45 2.84
N LEU A 276 4.52 -17.23 1.53
CA LEU A 276 5.23 -16.13 0.88
C LEU A 276 4.51 -14.80 1.07
N ILE A 277 3.17 -14.82 1.02
CA ILE A 277 2.35 -13.60 1.06
C ILE A 277 1.86 -13.22 2.47
N PHE A 278 1.94 -14.14 3.44
CA PHE A 278 1.65 -13.87 4.84
C PHE A 278 2.85 -14.18 5.75
N PRO A 279 3.23 -13.26 6.67
CA PRO A 279 2.51 -12.04 7.04
C PRO A 279 2.49 -10.98 5.93
N ASN A 280 1.41 -10.19 5.83
CA ASN A 280 1.26 -9.19 4.79
C ASN A 280 2.14 -7.97 5.09
N VAL A 281 3.43 -8.14 4.79
CA VAL A 281 4.54 -7.23 5.07
C VAL A 281 5.43 -7.21 3.83
N LEU A 282 5.80 -6.01 3.36
CA LEU A 282 6.73 -5.84 2.25
C LEU A 282 8.17 -5.93 2.76
N PRO A 283 8.94 -6.97 2.42
CA PRO A 283 10.29 -7.13 2.94
C PRO A 283 11.27 -6.29 2.10
N TYR A 284 12.24 -5.63 2.71
CA TYR A 284 13.21 -4.78 2.00
C TYR A 284 14.61 -4.87 2.62
N THR A 285 15.65 -4.95 1.77
CA THR A 285 17.05 -4.85 2.17
C THR A 285 17.49 -3.41 2.03
N VAL A 286 17.72 -2.74 3.16
CA VAL A 286 18.08 -1.31 3.23
C VAL A 286 19.32 -1.02 2.39
N GLY A 287 19.30 0.08 1.63
CA GLY A 287 20.38 0.51 0.75
C GLY A 287 20.46 -0.23 -0.59
N THR A 288 19.52 -1.13 -0.90
CA THR A 288 19.48 -1.86 -2.18
C THR A 288 18.39 -1.34 -3.11
N ALA A 289 18.56 -1.55 -4.43
CA ALA A 289 17.50 -1.28 -5.38
C ALA A 289 16.27 -2.16 -5.08
N ALA A 290 15.09 -1.55 -5.14
CA ALA A 290 13.86 -2.32 -5.04
C ALA A 290 13.68 -3.23 -6.27
N ALA A 291 13.12 -4.41 -6.03
CA ALA A 291 12.74 -5.36 -7.05
C ALA A 291 11.57 -6.19 -6.54
N PHE A 292 10.36 -5.90 -7.04
CA PHE A 292 9.20 -6.76 -6.88
C PHE A 292 9.02 -7.62 -8.14
N GLY A 293 9.52 -8.86 -8.12
CA GLY A 293 9.58 -9.71 -9.30
C GLY A 293 9.47 -11.20 -9.01
N PHE A 294 9.52 -12.02 -10.07
CA PHE A 294 9.41 -13.48 -9.95
C PHE A 294 10.57 -14.15 -9.18
N ALA A 295 11.73 -13.51 -9.12
CA ALA A 295 12.87 -13.99 -8.33
C ALA A 295 12.70 -13.78 -6.82
N GLY A 296 11.73 -12.96 -6.40
CA GLY A 296 11.46 -12.63 -5.02
C GLY A 296 11.03 -11.19 -4.85
N PHE A 297 10.61 -10.86 -3.63
CA PHE A 297 10.22 -9.50 -3.25
C PHE A 297 11.36 -8.84 -2.51
N ASN A 298 11.75 -7.64 -2.89
CA ASN A 298 12.68 -6.78 -2.18
C ASN A 298 12.25 -5.32 -2.33
N GLY A 299 11.41 -4.83 -1.44
CA GLY A 299 10.72 -3.57 -1.64
C GLY A 299 9.84 -3.59 -2.90
N ARG A 300 9.41 -2.41 -3.30
CA ARG A 300 8.64 -2.19 -4.52
C ARG A 300 8.90 -0.78 -5.01
N SER A 301 9.37 -0.64 -6.24
CA SER A 301 9.50 0.65 -6.90
C SER A 301 8.16 1.13 -7.47
N LEU A 302 8.07 2.42 -7.83
CA LEU A 302 6.89 3.00 -8.51
C LEU A 302 6.67 2.44 -9.92
N VAL A 303 7.57 1.60 -10.44
CA VAL A 303 7.53 1.04 -11.80
C VAL A 303 7.60 -0.49 -11.85
N ASP A 304 7.58 -1.17 -10.70
CA ASP A 304 7.55 -2.64 -10.65
C ASP A 304 6.18 -3.19 -11.03
N ASN A 305 6.16 -4.25 -11.86
CA ASN A 305 4.94 -4.90 -12.35
C ASN A 305 4.31 -5.84 -11.31
N ALA A 306 3.85 -5.25 -10.20
CA ALA A 306 3.23 -5.99 -9.10
C ALA A 306 2.01 -6.84 -9.52
N PRO A 307 1.10 -6.39 -10.41
CA PRO A 307 -0.03 -7.22 -10.82
C PRO A 307 0.39 -8.52 -11.50
N GLU A 308 1.23 -8.48 -12.54
CA GLU A 308 1.61 -9.72 -13.25
C GLU A 308 2.39 -10.68 -12.34
N VAL A 309 3.22 -10.15 -11.42
CA VAL A 309 3.94 -10.96 -10.44
C VAL A 309 2.97 -11.69 -9.53
N MET A 310 2.04 -10.96 -8.89
CA MET A 310 1.11 -11.53 -7.92
C MET A 310 0.07 -12.44 -8.59
N PHE A 311 -0.43 -12.06 -9.77
CA PHE A 311 -1.35 -12.90 -10.55
C PHE A 311 -0.66 -14.20 -10.94
N SER A 312 0.54 -14.14 -11.51
CA SER A 312 1.21 -15.37 -11.95
C SER A 312 1.60 -16.29 -10.78
N LEU A 313 1.89 -15.73 -9.60
CA LEU A 313 2.09 -16.51 -8.37
C LEU A 313 0.79 -17.18 -7.91
N ALA A 314 -0.35 -16.51 -7.99
CA ALA A 314 -1.64 -17.09 -7.59
C ALA A 314 -2.09 -18.25 -8.51
N PHE A 315 -1.69 -18.26 -9.79
CA PHE A 315 -2.10 -19.29 -10.76
C PHE A 315 -0.99 -20.26 -11.17
N ASN A 316 0.23 -20.09 -10.66
CA ASN A 316 1.43 -20.80 -11.08
C ASN A 316 1.63 -20.83 -12.62
N LYS A 317 1.28 -19.74 -13.31
CA LYS A 317 1.53 -19.58 -14.74
C LYS A 317 1.64 -18.10 -15.08
N PRO A 318 2.30 -17.73 -16.19
CA PRO A 318 2.30 -16.36 -16.66
C PRO A 318 0.87 -15.85 -16.93
N VAL A 319 0.50 -14.76 -16.25
CA VAL A 319 -0.69 -13.95 -16.49
C VAL A 319 -0.22 -12.57 -16.93
N THR A 320 -0.61 -12.16 -18.14
CA THR A 320 -0.28 -10.82 -18.66
C THR A 320 -1.49 -9.90 -18.54
N ILE A 321 -1.22 -8.63 -18.24
CA ILE A 321 -2.24 -7.57 -18.16
C ILE A 321 -2.24 -6.66 -19.39
N GLY A 322 -1.32 -6.84 -20.34
CA GLY A 322 -1.25 -6.03 -21.58
C GLY A 322 -0.85 -4.56 -21.41
N VAL A 323 -0.70 -4.08 -20.17
CA VAL A 323 -0.25 -2.73 -19.82
C VAL A 323 1.00 -2.76 -18.95
N GLY A 324 1.76 -1.66 -18.96
CA GLY A 324 2.97 -1.50 -18.15
C GLY A 324 3.14 -0.09 -17.62
N ALA A 325 4.27 0.21 -16.98
CA ALA A 325 4.55 1.53 -16.40
C ALA A 325 4.43 2.69 -17.40
N GLN A 326 4.62 2.44 -18.71
CA GLN A 326 4.41 3.42 -19.78
C GLN A 326 2.95 3.84 -19.98
N SER A 327 1.99 3.12 -19.39
CA SER A 327 0.55 3.40 -19.50
C SER A 327 0.04 4.41 -18.47
N VAL A 328 0.87 4.79 -17.48
CA VAL A 328 0.52 5.83 -16.51
C VAL A 328 0.54 7.20 -17.17
N THR A 329 -0.38 8.08 -16.80
CA THR A 329 -0.51 9.40 -17.44
C THR A 329 0.61 10.37 -17.05
N ALA A 330 1.04 10.31 -15.78
CA ALA A 330 2.15 11.12 -15.28
C ALA A 330 3.22 10.17 -14.74
N THR A 331 4.43 10.28 -15.27
CA THR A 331 5.51 9.32 -14.98
C THR A 331 6.19 9.66 -13.65
N PRO A 332 6.52 8.65 -12.82
CA PRO A 332 7.39 8.81 -11.66
C PRO A 332 8.75 9.45 -12.03
N SER A 333 9.38 10.08 -11.04
CA SER A 333 10.67 10.75 -11.14
C SER A 333 11.73 9.99 -10.32
N PRO A 334 13.00 9.95 -10.75
CA PRO A 334 14.09 9.49 -9.89
C PRO A 334 14.48 10.53 -8.81
N LEU A 335 13.93 11.74 -8.89
CA LEU A 335 14.17 12.83 -7.95
C LEU A 335 13.02 12.91 -6.96
N PHE A 336 13.35 13.21 -5.70
CA PHE A 336 12.36 13.48 -4.66
C PHE A 336 11.35 14.55 -5.11
N PRO A 337 10.02 14.34 -4.95
CA PRO A 337 9.36 13.34 -4.10
C PRO A 337 9.07 11.99 -4.78
N TYR A 338 9.70 11.69 -5.92
CA TYR A 338 9.57 10.46 -6.72
C TYR A 338 8.22 10.25 -7.42
N VAL A 339 7.13 10.61 -6.74
CA VAL A 339 5.78 10.51 -7.28
C VAL A 339 5.52 11.58 -8.36
N PRO A 340 4.61 11.33 -9.31
CA PRO A 340 4.30 12.29 -10.36
C PRO A 340 3.55 13.50 -9.79
N ASN A 341 4.24 14.61 -9.56
CA ASN A 341 3.61 15.82 -9.02
C ASN A 341 2.65 16.45 -10.06
N VAL A 342 1.36 16.53 -9.72
CA VAL A 342 0.35 17.19 -10.56
C VAL A 342 -0.12 18.44 -9.85
N PRO A 343 -0.07 19.62 -10.50
CA PRO A 343 -0.62 20.84 -9.92
C PRO A 343 -2.08 20.64 -9.51
N THR A 344 -2.46 21.19 -8.35
CA THR A 344 -3.87 21.41 -8.02
C THR A 344 -4.48 22.29 -9.09
N LEU A 345 -5.49 21.79 -9.81
CA LEU A 345 -6.29 22.62 -10.71
C LEU A 345 -6.88 23.75 -9.88
N SER A 346 -6.46 24.99 -10.14
CA SER A 346 -7.13 26.16 -9.57
C SER A 346 -8.58 26.07 -10.01
N ARG A 347 -9.52 25.98 -9.06
CA ARG A 347 -10.94 26.19 -9.37
C ARG A 347 -11.02 27.54 -10.09
N SER A 348 -11.33 27.52 -11.38
CA SER A 348 -11.78 28.71 -12.08
C SER A 348 -12.99 29.21 -11.28
N GLN A 349 -12.86 30.41 -10.69
CA GLN A 349 -14.01 31.06 -10.08
C GLN A 349 -15.11 31.19 -11.14
N PRO A 350 -16.39 30.97 -10.77
CA PRO A 350 -17.51 31.10 -11.69
C PRO A 350 -17.63 32.52 -12.27
#